data_AF-A0A5P9H989-F1
#
_entry.id   AF-A0A5P9H989-F1
#
_cell.length_a   1.000
_cell.length_b   1.000
_cell.length_c   1.000
_cell.angle_alpha   90.00
_cell.angle_beta   90.00
_cell.angle_gamma   90.00
#
_symmetry.space_group_name_H-M   'P 1'
#
loop_
_entity.id
_entity.type
_entity.pdbx_description
1 polymer ?
#
loop_
_entity_poly.entity_id
_entity_poly.type
_entity_poly.pdbx_seq_one_letter_code
_entity_poly.pdbx_strand_id
1 'polypeptide(L)' 'MAAGCIDLNASSVASLEQLPHIGPAHAEAIVAGRPWSGSGELMRLDGIAAGRLADIRDSGRLCGG' A
#
# COMPACT_ATOMS: atom_id res chain seq x y z
N MET A 1 0.34 -12.28 18.13
CA MET A 1 -0.87 -12.00 17.32
C MET A 1 -0.85 -10.52 17.02
N ALA A 2 -0.45 -10.14 15.81
CA ALA A 2 -0.53 -8.75 15.36
C ALA A 2 -1.36 -8.78 14.07
N ALA A 3 -2.44 -8.01 14.10
CA ALA A 3 -3.51 -7.88 13.12
C ALA A 3 -3.05 -8.11 11.66
N GLY A 4 -3.66 -9.08 10.98
CA GLY A 4 -3.25 -9.62 9.68
C GLY A 4 -3.45 -8.71 8.46
N CYS A 5 -3.43 -7.39 8.65
CA CYS A 5 -3.57 -6.42 7.57
C CYS A 5 -2.44 -5.37 7.61
N ILE A 6 -2.22 -4.72 6.47
CA ILE A 6 -1.18 -3.75 6.15
C ILE A 6 -1.85 -2.37 6.13
N ASP A 7 -1.41 -1.49 7.02
CA ASP A 7 -1.86 -0.11 7.11
C ASP A 7 -0.87 0.81 6.39
N LEU A 8 -1.33 1.57 5.40
CA LEU A 8 -0.50 2.50 4.63
C LEU A 8 0.17 3.58 5.50
N ASN A 9 -0.46 3.95 6.62
CA ASN A 9 -0.02 5.01 7.53
C ASN A 9 0.83 4.49 8.70
N ALA A 10 0.68 3.22 9.08
CA ALA A 10 1.35 2.66 10.26
C ALA A 10 2.32 1.51 9.97
N SER A 11 2.14 0.74 8.89
CA SER A 11 2.98 -0.43 8.61
C SER A 11 4.41 -0.07 8.20
N SER A 12 5.34 -1.00 8.35
CA SER A 12 6.73 -0.79 7.91
C SER A 12 6.87 -0.96 6.39
N VAL A 13 7.97 -0.43 5.82
CA VAL A 13 8.33 -0.63 4.40
C VAL A 13 8.27 -2.11 4.01
N ALA A 14 8.90 -2.99 4.80
CA ALA A 14 8.89 -4.43 4.58
C ALA A 14 7.49 -5.08 4.58
N SER A 15 6.52 -4.50 5.31
CA SER A 15 5.13 -4.97 5.27
C SER A 15 4.44 -4.47 4.00
N LEU A 16 4.67 -3.22 3.60
CA LEU A 16 4.12 -2.65 2.37
C LEU A 16 4.61 -3.40 1.12
N GLU A 17 5.86 -3.86 1.12
CA GLU A 17 6.43 -4.70 0.05
C GLU A 17 5.71 -6.05 -0.11
N GLN A 18 4.92 -6.49 0.87
CA GLN A 18 4.10 -7.70 0.73
C GLN A 18 2.84 -7.45 -0.11
N LEU A 19 2.52 -6.20 -0.45
CA LEU A 19 1.40 -5.89 -1.34
C LEU A 19 1.78 -6.17 -2.80
N PRO A 20 0.85 -6.68 -3.63
CA PRO A 20 1.14 -6.90 -5.04
C PRO A 20 1.50 -5.57 -5.72
N HIS A 21 2.49 -5.59 -6.62
CA HIS A 21 3.00 -4.41 -7.34
C HIS A 21 3.64 -3.31 -6.49
N ILE A 22 3.83 -3.54 -5.19
CA ILE A 22 4.58 -2.64 -4.29
C ILE A 22 5.97 -3.23 -4.08
N GLY A 23 6.95 -2.70 -4.81
CA GLY A 23 8.37 -2.96 -4.56
C GLY A 23 8.95 -2.00 -3.51
N PRO A 24 10.24 -2.15 -3.16
CA PRO A 24 10.91 -1.32 -2.15
C PRO A 24 10.81 0.18 -2.46
N ALA A 25 10.99 0.57 -3.73
CA ALA A 25 10.85 1.98 -4.14
C ALA A 25 9.44 2.55 -3.91
N HIS A 26 8.40 1.77 -4.20
CA HIS A 26 7.02 2.20 -3.93
C HIS A 26 6.72 2.20 -2.43
N ALA A 27 7.20 1.20 -1.69
CA ALA A 27 7.01 1.12 -0.25
C ALA A 27 7.66 2.32 0.48
N GLU A 28 8.87 2.71 0.09
CA GLU A 28 9.50 3.94 0.59
C GLU A 28 8.70 5.18 0.22
N ALA A 29 8.22 5.29 -1.02
CA ALA A 29 7.39 6.42 -1.45
C ALA A 29 6.06 6.50 -0.66
N ILE A 30 5.46 5.35 -0.33
CA ILE A 30 4.29 5.28 0.55
C ILE A 30 4.65 5.81 1.93
N VAL A 31 5.75 5.36 2.54
CA VAL A 31 6.14 5.86 3.86
C VAL A 31 6.44 7.36 3.83
N ALA A 32 7.10 7.85 2.78
CA ALA A 32 7.43 9.26 2.60
C ALA A 32 6.20 10.14 2.34
N GLY A 33 5.16 9.60 1.70
CA GLY A 33 3.93 10.32 1.36
C GLY A 33 2.84 10.30 2.43
N ARG A 34 3.12 9.79 3.63
CA ARG A 34 2.16 9.78 4.74
C ARG A 34 1.78 11.21 5.19
N PRO A 35 0.53 11.44 5.64
CA PRO A 35 -0.56 10.47 5.78
C PRO A 35 -1.40 10.30 4.49
N TRP A 36 -1.86 9.07 4.25
CA TRP A 36 -2.74 8.69 3.16
C TRP A 36 -4.19 8.63 3.64
N SER A 37 -5.11 9.16 2.83
CA SER A 37 -6.55 9.04 3.10
C SER A 37 -7.10 7.66 2.78
N GLY A 38 -6.41 6.88 1.94
CA GLY A 38 -6.79 5.52 1.60
C GLY A 38 -5.95 4.97 0.43
N SER A 39 -6.20 3.71 0.07
CA SER A 39 -5.46 3.04 -1.01
C SER A 39 -5.61 3.72 -2.38
N GLY A 40 -6.73 4.41 -2.63
CA GLY A 40 -6.95 5.22 -3.82
C GLY A 40 -5.84 6.24 -4.11
N GLU A 41 -5.20 6.75 -3.06
CA GLU A 41 -4.17 7.77 -3.18
C GLU A 41 -2.83 7.23 -3.66
N LEU A 42 -2.64 5.90 -3.62
CA LEU A 42 -1.47 5.24 -4.20
C LEU A 42 -1.35 5.50 -5.70
N MET A 43 -2.43 5.86 -6.40
CA MET A 43 -2.39 6.26 -7.81
C MET A 43 -1.59 7.53 -8.08
N ARG A 44 -1.22 8.30 -7.04
CA ARG A 44 -0.29 9.43 -7.19
C ARG A 44 1.16 8.97 -7.39
N LEU A 45 1.48 7.73 -7.03
CA LEU A 45 2.80 7.17 -7.25
C LEU A 45 2.94 6.77 -8.72
N ASP A 46 4.01 7.23 -9.35
CA ASP A 46 4.34 6.87 -10.72
C ASP A 46 4.42 5.35 -10.87
N GLY A 47 3.66 4.82 -11.83
CA GLY A 47 3.56 3.39 -12.06
C GLY A 47 2.46 2.68 -11.27
N ILE A 48 1.74 3.30 -10.34
CA ILE A 48 0.52 2.70 -9.77
C ILE A 48 -0.70 3.20 -10.53
N ALA A 49 -1.11 2.44 -11.54
CA ALA A 49 -2.37 2.67 -12.25
C ALA A 49 -3.56 2.03 -11.53
N ALA A 50 -4.78 2.38 -11.95
CA ALA A 50 -6.03 1.84 -11.41
C ALA A 50 -6.07 0.30 -11.38
N GLY A 51 -5.48 -0.37 -12.38
CA GLY A 51 -5.38 -1.84 -12.40
C GLY A 51 -4.53 -2.41 -11.26
N ARG A 52 -3.32 -1.86 -11.04
CA ARG A 52 -2.44 -2.30 -9.94
C ARG A 52 -3.07 -1.99 -8.58
N LEU A 53 -3.73 -0.83 -8.48
CA LEU A 53 -4.49 -0.48 -7.28
C LEU A 53 -5.62 -1.48 -7.01
N ALA A 54 -6.34 -1.91 -8.04
CA ALA A 54 -7.39 -2.92 -7.90
C ALA A 54 -6.81 -4.23 -7.34
N ASP A 55 -5.68 -4.71 -7.86
CA ASP A 55 -5.00 -5.91 -7.34
C ASP A 55 -4.55 -5.74 -5.87
N ILE A 56 -4.05 -4.56 -5.50
CA ILE A 56 -3.68 -4.26 -4.11
C ILE A 56 -4.90 -4.33 -3.19
N ARG A 57 -6.05 -3.79 -3.61
CA ARG A 57 -7.30 -3.83 -2.83
C ARG A 57 -7.88 -5.24 -2.78
N ASP A 58 -7.85 -5.96 -3.89
CA ASP A 58 -8.33 -7.34 -4.02
C ASP A 58 -7.50 -8.33 -3.20
N SER A 59 -6.22 -8.02 -2.96
CA SER A 59 -5.34 -8.84 -2.11
C SER A 59 -5.89 -9.08 -0.70
N GLY A 60 -6.84 -8.25 -0.22
CA GLY A 60 -7.44 -8.37 1.10
C GLY A 60 -6.45 -8.11 2.24
N ARG A 61 -5.24 -7.62 1.91
CA ARG A 61 -4.18 -7.39 2.88
C ARG A 61 -4.25 -6.01 3.50
N LEU A 62 -4.94 -5.04 2.92
CA LEU A 62 -4.99 -3.68 3.47
C LEU A 62 -5.93 -3.59 4.68
N CYS A 63 -5.52 -2.81 5.70
CA CYS A 63 -6.40 -2.48 6.82
C CYS A 63 -7.44 -1.45 6.35
N GLY A 64 -8.73 -1.80 6.42
CA GLY A 64 -9.84 -0.89 6.10
C GLY A 64 -10.23 -0.85 4.62
N GLY A 65 -10.64 -2.01 4.08
CA GLY A 65 -11.18 -2.16 2.73
C GLY A 65 -12.37 -1.24 2.42
#